data_AF-A0A355GBY2-F1
#
_entry.id   AF-A0A355GBY2-F1
#
_cell.length_a   1.000
_cell.length_b   1.000
_cell.length_c   1.000
_cell.angle_alpha   90.00
_cell.angle_beta   90.00
_cell.angle_gamma   90.00
#
_symmetry.space_group_name_H-M   'P 1'
#
loop_
_entity.id
_entity.type
_entity.pdbx_description
1 polymer ?
#
loop_
_entity_poly.entity_id
_entity_poly.type
_entity_poly.pdbx_seq_one_letter_code
_entity_poly.pdbx_strand_id
1 'polypeptide(L)'
;MNLSLLPTAHAGEVELENGTILRGDVVPILGLTETLASRLEAKDVEVELPPRKLEAFPIILIDDGMVRYFVPRRATVRMNNDQDLSRYETFKLPQKVTGRNQMLKTVGSYIDVTDFDKFGRRTVTLNTSQGSLPLLQGVTEITPHHLK
;
A
#
# COMPACT_ATOMS: atom_id res chain seq x y z
N MET A 1 22.83 29.14 -5.76
CA MET A 1 21.35 29.01 -5.72
C MET A 1 21.04 27.82 -4.83
N ASN A 2 20.68 28.06 -3.57
CA ASN A 2 20.33 26.99 -2.63
C ASN A 2 18.86 26.64 -2.85
N LEU A 3 18.62 25.42 -3.33
CA LEU A 3 17.28 24.85 -3.40
C LEU A 3 16.87 24.51 -1.96
N SER A 4 15.98 25.30 -1.37
CA SER A 4 15.35 24.96 -0.10
C SER A 4 14.53 23.69 -0.28
N LEU A 5 15.01 22.57 0.28
CA LEU A 5 14.20 21.37 0.49
C LEU A 5 13.05 21.76 1.41
N LEU A 6 11.86 21.90 0.84
CA LEU A 6 10.61 21.88 1.61
C LEU A 6 10.56 20.54 2.37
N PRO A 7 10.17 20.51 3.65
CA PRO A 7 9.95 19.25 4.35
C PRO A 7 8.87 18.49 3.60
N THR A 8 9.26 17.41 2.93
CA THR A 8 8.34 16.37 2.47
C THR A 8 7.55 15.90 3.67
N ALA A 9 6.24 16.17 3.67
CA ALA A 9 5.31 15.74 4.70
C ALA A 9 5.25 14.20 4.70
N HIS A 10 6.15 13.59 5.45
CA HIS A 10 6.10 12.17 5.78
C HIS A 10 5.12 12.05 6.95
N ALA A 11 3.86 11.75 6.63
CA ALA A 11 2.89 11.42 7.69
C ALA A 11 2.54 9.95 7.56
N GLY A 12 3.43 9.09 8.07
CA GLY A 12 3.05 7.72 8.35
C GLY A 12 1.92 7.70 9.39
N GLU A 13 1.05 6.70 9.32
CA GLU A 13 -0.09 6.54 10.22
C GLU A 13 0.07 5.28 11.07
N VAL A 14 -0.19 5.42 12.37
CA VAL A 14 -0.18 4.32 13.33
C VAL A 14 -1.52 4.30 14.07
N GLU A 15 -2.29 3.23 13.86
CA GLU A 15 -3.55 2.98 14.54
C GLU A 15 -3.31 2.07 15.75
N LEU A 16 -3.75 2.51 16.92
CA LEU A 16 -3.65 1.77 18.18
C LEU A 16 -4.93 0.98 18.46
N GLU A 17 -4.84 -0.04 19.32
CA GLU A 17 -5.97 -0.91 19.71
C GLU A 17 -7.18 -0.14 20.26
N ASN A 18 -6.94 1.02 20.88
CA ASN A 18 -8.00 1.88 21.41
C ASN A 18 -8.64 2.79 20.34
N GLY A 19 -8.30 2.62 19.05
CA GLY A 19 -8.79 3.42 17.93
C GLY A 19 -8.08 4.78 17.76
N THR A 20 -7.05 5.08 18.56
CA THR A 20 -6.27 6.31 18.40
C THR A 20 -5.38 6.21 17.16
N ILE A 21 -5.38 7.24 16.32
CA ILE A 21 -4.54 7.32 15.12
C ILE A 21 -3.47 8.40 15.34
N LEU A 22 -2.21 7.99 15.32
CA LEU A 22 -1.05 8.87 15.40
C LEU A 22 -0.45 9.07 14.02
N ARG A 23 -0.04 10.30 13.70
CA ARG A 23 0.49 10.68 12.39
C ARG A 23 1.85 11.35 12.54
N GLY A 24 2.82 10.95 11.72
CA GLY A 24 4.15 11.55 11.72
C GLY A 24 5.22 10.64 11.13
N ASP A 25 6.47 10.96 11.40
CA ASP A 25 7.61 10.13 11.02
C ASP A 25 7.67 8.88 11.91
N VAL A 26 7.46 7.71 11.31
CA VAL A 26 7.39 6.45 12.04
C VAL A 26 8.74 5.73 12.02
N VAL A 27 9.36 5.61 13.20
CA VAL A 27 10.68 5.00 13.39
C VAL A 27 10.59 3.82 14.36
N PRO A 28 10.87 2.59 13.94
CA PRO A 28 10.93 1.45 14.86
C PRO A 28 12.21 1.51 15.70
N ILE A 29 12.07 1.37 17.03
CA ILE A 29 13.19 1.41 17.98
C ILE A 29 13.52 -0.01 18.46
N LEU A 30 14.81 -0.35 18.42
CA LEU A 30 15.32 -1.57 19.06
C LEU A 30 15.25 -1.40 20.57
N GLY A 31 14.53 -2.30 21.24
CA GLY A 31 14.53 -2.35 22.69
C GLY A 31 15.72 -3.14 23.20
N LEU A 32 16.35 -2.65 24.25
CA LEU A 32 17.21 -3.48 25.11
C LEU A 32 16.27 -4.41 25.88
N THR A 33 16.01 -5.60 25.35
CA THR A 33 15.30 -6.63 26.11
C THR A 33 16.18 -7.09 27.27
N GLU A 34 15.60 -7.55 28.39
CA GLU A 34 16.37 -8.15 29.49
C GLU A 34 17.28 -9.26 28.96
N THR A 35 16.82 -10.04 27.97
CA THR A 35 17.63 -11.04 27.27
C THR A 35 18.83 -10.50 26.49
N LEU A 36 18.78 -9.25 26.01
CA LEU A 36 19.92 -8.55 25.40
C LEU A 36 20.82 -7.93 26.46
N ALA A 37 20.24 -7.32 27.51
CA ALA A 37 20.97 -6.74 28.62
C ALA A 37 21.78 -7.80 29.40
N SER A 38 21.16 -8.93 29.76
CA SER A 38 21.83 -10.06 30.44
C SER A 38 22.94 -10.70 29.59
N ARG A 39 22.89 -10.56 28.27
CA ARG A 39 23.95 -11.04 27.36
C ARG A 39 25.13 -10.07 27.25
N LEU A 40 24.88 -8.77 27.40
CA LEU A 40 25.92 -7.73 27.39
C LEU A 40 26.65 -7.64 28.73
N GLU A 41 25.97 -7.85 29.85
CA GLU A 41 26.60 -7.85 31.18
C GLU A 41 27.53 -9.06 31.43
N ALA A 42 27.34 -10.15 30.68
CA ALA A 42 28.01 -11.42 30.95
C ALA A 42 29.44 -11.55 30.39
N LYS A 43 29.91 -10.66 29.49
CA LYS A 43 31.30 -10.70 28.96
C LYS A 43 31.63 -9.59 27.97
N ASP A 44 32.83 -9.01 28.09
CA ASP A 44 33.58 -8.34 27.01
C ASP A 44 33.96 -9.36 25.91
N VAL A 45 32.97 -9.93 25.25
CA VAL A 45 33.16 -10.83 24.10
C VAL A 45 32.51 -10.17 22.91
N GLU A 46 33.25 -10.02 21.81
CA GLU A 46 32.67 -9.72 20.50
C GLU A 46 31.58 -10.75 20.24
N VAL A 47 30.33 -10.33 20.45
CA VAL A 47 29.17 -11.18 20.24
C VAL A 47 28.98 -11.28 18.74
N GLU A 48 29.46 -12.35 18.12
CA GLU A 48 28.98 -12.76 16.82
C GLU A 48 27.48 -13.05 16.95
N LEU A 49 26.68 -12.07 16.52
CA LEU A 49 25.23 -12.16 16.45
C LEU A 49 24.89 -13.42 15.63
N PRO A 50 24.12 -14.39 16.17
CA PRO A 50 23.64 -15.49 15.35
C PRO A 50 22.84 -14.90 14.17
N PRO A 51 22.87 -15.49 12.97
CA PRO A 51 22.19 -14.96 11.77
C PRO A 51 20.65 -14.92 11.89
N ARG A 52 20.10 -15.25 13.07
CA ARG A 52 18.71 -15.00 13.43
C ARG A 52 18.52 -13.52 13.75
N LYS A 53 18.31 -12.77 12.67
CA LYS A 53 17.54 -11.52 12.54
C LYS A 53 16.82 -11.14 13.85
N LEU A 54 17.38 -10.20 14.61
CA LEU A 54 16.70 -9.52 15.71
C LEU A 54 15.65 -8.58 15.11
N GLU A 55 14.49 -9.14 14.70
CA GLU A 55 13.40 -8.38 14.07
C GLU A 55 12.35 -7.84 15.05
N ALA A 56 12.55 -8.02 16.35
CA ALA A 56 11.60 -7.52 17.33
C ALA A 56 11.95 -6.07 17.66
N PHE A 57 11.29 -5.12 17.01
CA PHE A 57 11.22 -3.72 17.43
C PHE A 57 10.05 -3.58 18.41
N PRO A 58 10.26 -3.64 19.74
CA PRO A 58 9.16 -3.63 20.69
C PRO A 58 8.48 -2.27 20.82
N ILE A 59 9.14 -1.19 20.37
CA ILE A 59 8.67 0.19 20.50
C ILE A 59 8.69 0.84 19.13
N ILE A 60 7.61 1.57 18.80
CA ILE A 60 7.52 2.46 17.65
C ILE A 60 7.55 3.90 18.17
N LEU A 61 8.41 4.72 17.58
CA LEU A 61 8.39 6.17 17.71
C LEU A 61 7.57 6.78 16.57
N ILE A 62 6.71 7.73 16.90
CA ILE A 62 6.03 8.61 15.93
C ILE A 62 6.39 10.05 16.29
N ASP A 63 7.07 10.76 15.40
CA ASP A 63 7.41 12.18 15.56
C ASP A 63 6.49 13.03 14.68
N ASP A 64 5.60 13.83 15.28
CA ASP A 64 4.69 14.72 14.54
C ASP A 64 5.28 16.13 14.29
N GLY A 65 6.56 16.33 14.67
CA GLY A 65 7.26 17.61 14.58
C GLY A 65 7.12 18.50 15.83
N MET A 66 6.17 18.21 16.72
CA MET A 66 5.95 18.91 17.99
C MET A 66 6.08 17.97 19.20
N VAL A 67 5.60 16.73 19.06
CA VAL A 67 5.51 15.71 20.08
C VAL A 67 6.02 14.39 19.52
N ARG A 68 6.76 13.67 20.36
CA ARG A 68 7.22 12.31 20.10
C ARG A 68 6.40 11.31 20.89
N TYR A 69 5.68 10.45 20.19
CA TYR A 69 4.90 9.37 20.77
C TYR A 69 5.71 8.08 20.74
N PHE A 70 5.87 7.45 21.91
CA PHE A 70 6.47 6.12 22.02
C PHE A 70 5.36 5.13 22.32
N VAL A 71 5.06 4.26 21.36
CA VAL A 71 3.99 3.26 21.49
C VAL A 71 4.55 1.85 21.41
N PRO A 72 4.04 0.91 22.22
CA PRO A 72 4.48 -0.47 22.14
C PRO A 72 3.95 -1.11 20.84
N ARG A 73 4.82 -1.79 20.11
CA ARG A 73 4.50 -2.44 18.81
C ARG A 73 3.30 -3.39 18.90
N ARG A 74 3.15 -4.05 20.06
CA ARG A 74 2.05 -4.99 20.35
C ARG A 74 0.67 -4.34 20.39
N ALA A 75 0.59 -3.05 20.75
CA ALA A 75 -0.68 -2.32 20.84
C ALA A 75 -1.02 -1.58 19.53
N THR A 76 -0.24 -1.82 18.47
CA THR A 76 -0.44 -1.24 17.14
C THR A 76 -1.23 -2.22 16.27
N VAL A 77 -2.42 -1.79 15.85
CA VAL A 77 -3.31 -2.56 14.98
C VAL A 77 -2.86 -2.44 13.53
N ARG A 78 -2.58 -1.21 13.09
CA ARG A 78 -2.17 -0.91 11.72
C ARG A 78 -1.03 0.10 11.73
N MET A 79 -0.04 -0.12 10.87
CA MET A 79 1.05 0.81 10.64
C MET A 79 1.17 1.00 9.12
N ASN A 80 1.06 2.24 8.67
CA ASN A 80 1.26 2.61 7.28
C ASN A 80 2.37 3.66 7.22
N ASN A 81 3.60 3.22 6.97
CA ASN A 81 4.73 4.13 6.83
C ASN A 81 4.89 4.66 5.40
N ASP A 82 4.08 4.17 4.47
CA ASP A 82 4.29 4.32 3.04
C ASP A 82 3.22 5.21 2.40
N GLN A 83 3.30 6.53 2.65
CA GLN A 83 2.52 7.46 1.84
C GLN A 83 2.95 7.41 0.36
N ASP A 84 4.24 7.16 0.07
CA ASP A 84 4.73 7.09 -1.31
C ASP A 84 4.33 5.79 -2.03
N LEU A 85 4.29 4.62 -1.37
CA LEU A 85 3.84 3.39 -2.05
C LEU A 85 2.33 3.33 -2.26
N SER A 86 1.52 4.02 -1.45
CA SER A 86 0.07 4.08 -1.65
C SER A 86 -0.32 4.71 -3.01
N ARG A 87 0.52 5.60 -3.55
CA ARG A 87 0.35 6.18 -4.90
C ARG A 87 0.52 5.15 -6.03
N TYR A 88 1.16 4.02 -5.74
CA TYR A 88 1.44 2.96 -6.72
C TYR A 88 0.66 1.67 -6.43
N GLU A 89 -0.21 1.66 -5.41
CA GLU A 89 -0.95 0.46 -5.03
C GLU A 89 -1.94 0.07 -6.14
N THR A 90 -1.69 -1.06 -6.78
CA THR A 90 -2.56 -1.60 -7.85
C THR A 90 -3.32 -2.81 -7.35
N PHE A 91 -4.65 -2.72 -7.33
CA PHE A 91 -5.50 -3.85 -7.00
C PHE A 91 -5.90 -4.59 -8.28
N LYS A 92 -5.52 -5.87 -8.37
CA LYS A 92 -5.92 -6.74 -9.49
C LYS A 92 -7.31 -7.31 -9.26
N LEU A 93 -8.21 -7.13 -10.22
CA LEU A 93 -9.57 -7.65 -10.20
C LEU A 93 -9.68 -8.82 -11.21
N PRO A 94 -9.79 -10.07 -10.74
CA PRO A 94 -9.85 -11.21 -11.65
C PRO A 94 -11.19 -11.24 -12.40
N GLN A 95 -11.12 -11.12 -13.74
CA GLN A 95 -12.29 -11.24 -14.61
C GLN A 95 -12.39 -12.67 -15.17
N LYS A 96 -13.54 -13.32 -14.92
CA LYS A 96 -13.84 -14.63 -15.52
C LYS A 96 -14.40 -14.41 -16.93
N VAL A 97 -13.61 -14.74 -17.94
CA VAL A 97 -14.05 -14.71 -19.35
C VAL A 97 -14.54 -16.10 -19.74
N THR A 98 -15.83 -16.22 -20.03
CA THR A 98 -16.45 -17.42 -20.60
C THR A 98 -16.84 -17.07 -22.03
N GLY A 99 -15.95 -17.29 -23.00
CA GLY A 99 -16.21 -16.90 -24.39
C GLY A 99 -15.06 -17.22 -25.35
N ARG A 100 -15.36 -17.19 -26.65
CA ARG A 100 -14.38 -17.35 -27.73
C ARG A 100 -13.53 -16.07 -27.80
N ASN A 101 -12.20 -16.20 -27.90
CA ASN A 101 -11.29 -15.06 -28.12
C ASN A 101 -11.56 -14.43 -29.50
N GLN A 102 -12.54 -13.53 -29.58
CA GLN A 102 -12.78 -12.72 -30.76
C GLN A 102 -11.92 -11.46 -30.65
N MET A 103 -10.77 -11.48 -31.30
CA MET A 103 -9.89 -10.32 -31.35
C MET A 103 -10.44 -9.32 -32.38
N LEU A 104 -10.83 -8.14 -31.92
CA LEU A 104 -11.26 -7.05 -32.80
C LEU A 104 -10.05 -6.45 -33.51
N LYS A 105 -9.99 -6.60 -34.84
CA LYS A 105 -8.91 -6.03 -35.66
C LYS A 105 -9.05 -4.51 -35.86
N THR A 106 -10.28 -4.00 -35.82
CA THR A 106 -10.58 -2.58 -36.00
C THR A 106 -11.68 -2.19 -35.02
N VAL A 107 -11.39 -1.20 -34.18
CA VAL A 107 -12.32 -0.61 -33.20
C VAL A 107 -12.75 0.73 -33.79
N GLY A 108 -14.05 0.92 -34.07
CA GLY A 108 -14.57 2.25 -34.40
C GLY A 108 -15.00 3.01 -33.16
N SER A 109 -15.65 4.16 -33.35
CA SER A 109 -16.06 5.03 -32.25
C SER A 109 -17.07 4.36 -31.31
N TYR A 110 -17.01 4.74 -30.03
CA TYR A 110 -18.02 4.37 -29.03
C TYR A 110 -19.38 4.96 -29.41
N ILE A 111 -20.39 4.10 -29.49
CA ILE A 111 -21.80 4.51 -29.70
C ILE A 111 -22.46 4.74 -28.34
N ASP A 112 -22.24 3.81 -27.41
CA ASP A 112 -22.85 3.84 -26.09
C ASP A 112 -21.94 3.13 -25.08
N VAL A 113 -21.91 3.65 -23.85
CA VAL A 113 -21.07 3.14 -22.76
C VAL A 113 -21.91 3.15 -21.48
N THR A 114 -22.22 1.96 -20.96
CA THR A 114 -22.92 1.86 -19.69
C THR A 114 -21.96 2.11 -18.52
N ASP A 115 -22.52 2.46 -17.37
CA ASP A 115 -21.78 2.46 -16.10
C ASP A 115 -21.30 1.05 -15.74
N PHE A 116 -20.30 0.99 -14.86
CA PHE A 116 -19.82 -0.28 -14.31
C PHE A 116 -20.81 -0.84 -13.28
N ASP A 117 -21.07 -2.14 -13.37
CA ASP A 117 -21.80 -2.87 -12.35
C ASP A 117 -20.96 -3.08 -11.07
N LYS A 118 -21.58 -3.68 -10.06
CA LYS A 118 -20.92 -4.03 -8.77
C LYS A 118 -19.75 -5.01 -8.90
N PHE A 119 -19.52 -5.59 -10.08
CA PHE A 119 -18.42 -6.51 -10.37
C PHE A 119 -17.36 -5.88 -11.29
N GLY A 120 -17.46 -4.58 -11.57
CA GLY A 120 -16.53 -3.86 -12.44
C GLY A 120 -16.71 -4.22 -13.91
N ARG A 121 -17.94 -4.55 -14.36
CA ARG A 121 -18.23 -4.88 -15.76
C ARG A 121 -19.18 -3.86 -16.37
N ARG A 122 -19.00 -3.55 -17.65
CA ARG A 122 -19.87 -2.67 -18.42
C ARG A 122 -20.07 -3.18 -19.84
N THR A 123 -21.15 -2.74 -20.47
CA THR A 123 -21.37 -2.98 -21.89
C THR A 123 -20.94 -1.75 -22.67
N VAL A 124 -20.15 -1.99 -23.70
CA VAL A 124 -19.63 -0.97 -24.61
C VAL A 124 -20.10 -1.31 -26.01
N THR A 125 -20.85 -0.42 -26.61
CA THR A 125 -21.33 -0.60 -27.98
C THR A 125 -20.42 0.15 -28.94
N LEU A 126 -19.77 -0.58 -29.85
CA LEU A 126 -18.88 -0.01 -30.84
C LEU A 126 -19.53 0.03 -32.22
N ASN A 127 -19.21 1.07 -33.00
CA ASN A 127 -19.49 1.05 -34.42
C ASN A 127 -18.36 0.30 -35.15
N THR A 128 -18.65 -0.79 -35.84
CA THR A 128 -17.67 -1.51 -36.66
C THR A 128 -18.04 -1.41 -38.13
N SER A 129 -17.12 -1.77 -39.03
CA SER A 129 -17.41 -1.82 -40.48
C SER A 129 -18.53 -2.82 -40.84
N GLN A 130 -18.91 -3.71 -39.92
CA GLN A 130 -19.99 -4.68 -40.09
C GLN A 130 -21.27 -4.32 -39.30
N GLY A 131 -21.31 -3.14 -38.66
CA GLY A 131 -22.44 -2.67 -37.87
C GLY A 131 -22.11 -2.50 -36.39
N SER A 132 -23.16 -2.25 -35.59
CA SER A 132 -23.06 -2.05 -34.15
C SER A 132 -22.75 -3.36 -33.43
N LEU A 133 -21.69 -3.38 -32.61
CA LEU A 133 -21.25 -4.56 -31.87
C LEU A 133 -21.21 -4.25 -30.36
N PRO A 134 -22.07 -4.90 -29.54
CA PRO A 134 -21.98 -4.80 -28.09
C PRO A 134 -20.87 -5.68 -27.55
N LEU A 135 -20.01 -5.12 -26.70
CA LEU A 135 -18.88 -5.78 -26.05
C LEU A 135 -18.99 -5.69 -24.54
N LEU A 136 -18.64 -6.76 -23.85
CA LEU A 136 -18.48 -6.76 -22.41
C LEU A 136 -17.04 -6.34 -22.05
N GLN A 137 -16.89 -5.20 -21.38
CA GLN A 137 -15.61 -4.74 -20.83
C GLN A 137 -15.60 -4.95 -19.31
N GLY A 138 -14.57 -5.59 -18.79
CA GLY A 138 -14.34 -5.72 -17.35
C GLY A 138 -13.11 -4.95 -16.90
N VAL A 139 -13.17 -4.33 -15.72
CA VAL A 139 -12.01 -3.75 -15.03
C VAL A 139 -11.10 -4.87 -14.57
N THR A 140 -9.84 -4.77 -14.92
CA THR A 140 -8.77 -5.70 -14.56
C THR A 140 -7.88 -5.15 -13.46
N GLU A 141 -7.70 -3.83 -13.40
CA GLU A 141 -6.83 -3.15 -12.44
C GLU A 141 -7.50 -1.88 -11.92
N ILE A 142 -7.48 -1.71 -10.60
CA ILE A 142 -7.88 -0.48 -9.92
C ILE A 142 -6.60 0.17 -9.42
N THR A 143 -6.32 1.37 -9.92
CA THR A 143 -5.19 2.19 -9.49
C THR A 143 -5.70 3.51 -8.91
N PRO A 144 -4.90 4.23 -8.11
CA PRO A 144 -5.27 5.56 -7.61
C PRO A 144 -5.52 6.58 -8.73
N HIS A 145 -5.01 6.32 -9.94
CA HIS A 145 -5.13 7.23 -11.08
C HIS A 145 -6.30 6.90 -12.00
N HIS A 146 -6.63 5.61 -12.17
CA HIS A 146 -7.68 5.18 -13.10
C HIS A 146 -8.10 3.72 -12.87
N LEU A 147 -9.25 3.37 -13.46
CA LEU A 147 -9.71 2.00 -13.68
C LEU A 147 -9.24 1.54 -15.06
N LYS A 148 -8.65 0.35 -15.14
CA LYS A 148 -8.15 -0.25 -16.39
C LYS A 148 -8.78 -1.61 -16.68
#